data_AF-A0AAJ2NTG8-F1
#
_entry.id   AF-A0AAJ2NTG8-F1
#
_cell.length_a   1.000
_cell.length_b   1.000
_cell.length_c   1.000
_cell.angle_alpha   90.00
_cell.angle_beta   90.00
_cell.angle_gamma   90.00
#
_symmetry.space_group_name_H-M   'P 1'
#
loop_
_entity.id
_entity.type
_entity.pdbx_description
1 polymer ?
#
loop_
_entity_poly.entity_id
_entity_poly.type
_entity_poly.pdbx_seq_one_letter_code
_entity_poly.pdbx_strand_id
1 'polypeptide(L)'
;LKNYWAYRNMIDEGVNICCGTDLPLDTANIPLSIYFAVGRMFPDGKPEAGFNKEQALSIAEVLRAWTIGGQYVNFDDQRLG
;
A
#
# COMPACT_ATOMS: atom_id res chain seq x y z
N LEU A 1 -11.64 10.68 9.72
CA LEU A 1 -10.36 10.73 8.99
C LEU A 1 -9.25 9.89 9.64
N LYS A 2 -9.11 9.86 10.97
CA LYS A 2 -8.05 9.11 11.67
C LYS A 2 -7.96 7.61 11.30
N ASN A 3 -9.08 6.96 10.99
CA ASN A 3 -9.12 5.53 10.69
C ASN A 3 -9.05 5.21 9.19
N TYR A 4 -8.81 6.21 8.32
CA TYR A 4 -8.72 6.00 6.88
C TYR A 4 -7.33 5.49 6.51
N TRP A 5 -7.30 4.46 5.65
CA TRP A 5 -6.07 3.85 5.13
C TRP A 5 -5.08 3.45 6.24
N ALA A 6 -5.57 2.70 7.22
CA ALA A 6 -4.84 2.28 8.42
C ALA A 6 -3.95 1.03 8.18
N TYR A 7 -3.08 1.10 7.17
CA TYR A 7 -2.29 -0.06 6.70
C TYR A 7 -1.30 -0.58 7.74
N ARG A 8 -0.61 0.31 8.46
CA ARG A 8 0.31 -0.06 9.54
C ARG A 8 -0.41 -0.89 10.60
N ASN A 9 -1.55 -0.40 11.08
CA ASN A 9 -2.33 -1.12 12.09
C ASN A 9 -2.77 -2.50 11.57
N MET A 10 -3.17 -2.61 10.29
CA MET A 10 -3.52 -3.92 9.71
C MET A 10 -2.33 -4.89 9.75
N ILE A 11 -1.14 -4.44 9.33
CA ILE A 11 0.08 -5.26 9.37
C ILE A 11 0.43 -5.66 10.81
N ASP A 12 0.39 -4.70 11.74
CA ASP A 12 0.75 -4.92 13.14
C ASP A 12 -0.21 -5.91 13.84
N GLU A 13 -1.47 -5.97 13.41
CA GLU A 13 -2.49 -6.95 13.83
C GLU A 13 -2.40 -8.29 13.06
N GLY A 14 -1.39 -8.48 12.21
CA GLY A 14 -1.15 -9.72 11.47
C GLY A 14 -2.03 -9.92 10.23
N VAL A 15 -2.69 -8.87 9.72
CA VAL A 15 -3.48 -8.94 8.49
C VAL A 15 -2.54 -8.97 7.28
N ASN A 16 -2.75 -9.96 6.39
CA ASN A 16 -2.11 -9.94 5.07
C ASN A 16 -2.76 -8.86 4.20
N ILE A 17 -1.99 -7.85 3.82
CA ILE A 17 -2.45 -6.78 2.93
C ILE A 17 -2.00 -7.01 1.49
N CYS A 18 -2.82 -6.54 0.53
CA CYS A 18 -2.48 -6.48 -0.88
C CYS A 18 -2.74 -5.08 -1.44
N CYS A 19 -2.02 -4.71 -2.50
CA CYS A 19 -2.27 -3.48 -3.24
C CYS A 19 -2.91 -3.77 -4.61
N GLY A 20 -3.68 -2.81 -5.10
CA GLY A 20 -4.31 -2.82 -6.41
C GLY A 20 -4.55 -1.40 -6.89
N THR A 21 -4.64 -1.22 -8.20
CA THR A 21 -4.80 0.11 -8.85
C THR A 21 -6.25 0.53 -9.01
N ASP A 22 -7.20 -0.40 -8.92
CA ASP A 22 -8.59 -0.15 -9.30
C ASP A 22 -8.72 0.45 -10.72
N LEU A 23 -8.01 -0.12 -11.70
CA LEU A 23 -8.07 0.38 -13.08
C LEU A 23 -9.53 0.41 -13.59
N PRO A 24 -9.94 1.49 -14.30
CA PRO A 24 -9.12 2.59 -14.83
C PRO A 24 -9.05 3.83 -13.91
N LEU A 25 -9.42 3.73 -12.63
CA LEU A 25 -9.43 4.86 -11.70
C LEU A 25 -8.03 5.42 -11.42
N ASP A 26 -7.04 4.54 -11.22
CA ASP A 26 -5.63 4.90 -11.00
C ASP A 26 -4.70 4.26 -12.05
N THR A 27 -3.39 4.32 -11.83
CA THR A 27 -2.33 3.95 -12.77
C THR A 27 -1.46 2.81 -12.25
N ALA A 28 -1.01 1.94 -13.16
CA ALA A 28 -0.08 0.86 -12.85
C ALA A 28 1.37 1.36 -12.76
N ASN A 29 1.71 2.03 -11.65
CA ASN A 29 3.04 2.62 -11.43
C ASN A 29 3.55 2.35 -10.01
N ILE A 30 4.51 1.42 -9.87
CA ILE A 30 5.04 1.00 -8.57
C ILE A 30 5.80 2.13 -7.85
N PRO A 31 6.72 2.89 -8.48
CA PRO A 31 7.33 4.06 -7.84
C PRO A 31 6.32 5.07 -7.29
N LEU A 32 5.23 5.32 -8.02
CA LEU A 32 4.18 6.23 -7.58
C LEU A 32 3.40 5.65 -6.38
N SER A 33 3.09 4.36 -6.40
CA SER A 33 2.48 3.69 -5.24
C SER A 33 3.36 3.75 -4.00
N ILE A 34 4.69 3.59 -4.14
CA ILE A 34 5.65 3.79 -3.05
C ILE A 34 5.57 5.22 -2.52
N TYR A 35 5.57 6.22 -3.41
CA TYR A 35 5.45 7.62 -3.01
C TYR A 35 4.19 7.88 -2.18
N PHE A 36 3.04 7.33 -2.56
CA PHE A 36 1.78 7.48 -1.81
C PHE A 36 1.77 6.69 -0.50
N ALA A 37 2.15 5.42 -0.50
CA ALA A 37 2.00 4.55 0.66
C ALA A 37 3.08 4.80 1.74
N VAL A 38 4.29 5.16 1.32
CA VAL A 38 5.40 5.50 2.22
C VAL A 38 5.33 6.97 2.60
N GLY A 39 5.17 7.85 1.61
CA GLY A 39 5.09 9.30 1.82
C GLY A 39 3.81 9.72 2.52
N ARG A 40 2.71 8.99 2.31
CA ARG A 40 1.35 9.36 2.74
C ARG A 40 0.89 10.68 2.12
N MET A 41 1.35 10.96 0.91
CA MET A 41 1.06 12.18 0.16
C MET A 41 0.23 11.86 -1.08
N PHE A 42 -0.56 12.84 -1.50
CA PHE A 42 -1.26 12.85 -2.78
C PHE A 42 -0.31 13.27 -3.92
N PRO A 43 -0.73 13.14 -5.20
CA PRO A 43 0.11 13.51 -6.35
C PRO A 43 0.61 14.96 -6.33
N ASP A 44 -0.10 15.87 -5.67
CA ASP A 44 0.27 17.27 -5.50
C ASP A 44 1.27 17.52 -4.35
N GLY A 45 1.72 16.47 -3.68
CA GLY A 45 2.65 16.53 -2.54
C GLY A 45 2.01 16.91 -1.21
N LYS A 46 0.67 16.97 -1.13
CA LYS A 46 -0.04 17.29 0.11
C LYS A 46 -0.61 16.06 0.80
N PRO A 47 -0.91 16.14 2.10
CA PRO A 47 -0.36 17.12 3.04
C PRO A 47 1.16 16.90 3.21
N GLU A 48 1.92 17.97 3.38
CA GLU A 48 3.40 17.93 3.41
C GLU A 48 3.96 17.00 4.51
N ALA A 49 3.27 16.91 5.65
CA ALA A 49 3.64 16.00 6.75
C ALA A 49 3.20 14.54 6.53
N GLY A 50 2.44 14.26 5.46
CA GLY A 50 1.78 12.98 5.20
C GLY A 50 0.45 12.81 5.96
N PHE A 51 -0.54 12.23 5.29
CA PHE A 51 -1.86 11.96 5.83
C PHE A 51 -1.86 10.70 6.70
N ASN A 52 -2.20 10.82 7.98
CA ASN A 52 -2.06 9.75 8.99
C ASN A 52 -0.69 9.07 8.84
N LYS A 53 0.39 9.84 9.03
CA LYS A 53 1.76 9.43 8.72
C LYS A 53 2.21 8.19 9.51
N GLU A 54 1.65 7.97 10.69
CA GLU A 54 1.82 6.77 11.50
C GLU A 54 1.29 5.49 10.81
N GLN A 55 0.42 5.63 9.81
CA GLN A 55 -0.09 4.54 8.98
C GLN A 55 0.78 4.27 7.74
N ALA A 56 1.96 4.88 7.65
CA ALA A 56 2.88 4.66 6.54
C ALA A 56 3.44 3.23 6.51
N LEU A 57 3.59 2.74 5.29
CA LEU A 57 4.32 1.52 5.00
C LEU A 57 5.80 1.84 4.75
N SER A 58 6.67 0.87 4.98
CA SER A 58 8.02 0.86 4.43
C SER A 58 7.98 0.47 2.96
N ILE A 59 9.04 0.77 2.20
CA ILE A 59 9.16 0.35 0.81
C ILE A 59 9.01 -1.18 0.69
N ALA A 60 9.63 -1.94 1.60
CA ALA A 60 9.59 -3.40 1.58
C ALA A 60 8.16 -3.93 1.75
N GLU A 61 7.36 -3.32 2.62
CA GLU A 61 5.96 -3.71 2.83
C GLU A 61 5.08 -3.35 1.64
N VAL A 62 5.32 -2.21 0.98
CA VAL A 62 4.63 -1.85 -0.26
C VAL A 62 4.91 -2.88 -1.34
N LEU A 63 6.19 -3.24 -1.54
CA LEU A 63 6.58 -4.25 -2.53
C LEU A 63 5.96 -5.61 -2.19
N ARG A 64 5.99 -6.02 -0.91
CA ARG A 64 5.35 -7.26 -0.46
C ARG A 64 3.84 -7.26 -0.77
N ALA A 65 3.14 -6.16 -0.53
CA ALA A 65 1.72 -6.03 -0.81
C ALA A 65 1.39 -6.06 -2.31
N TRP A 66 2.27 -5.56 -3.17
CA TRP A 66 2.14 -5.64 -4.64
C TRP A 66 2.52 -7.00 -5.23
N THR A 67 3.30 -7.81 -4.52
CA THR A 67 3.75 -9.12 -5.02
C THR A 67 3.09 -10.26 -4.25
N ILE A 68 3.79 -10.88 -3.29
CA ILE A 68 3.33 -12.06 -2.56
C ILE A 68 2.00 -11.82 -1.83
N GLY A 69 1.77 -10.61 -1.29
CA GLY A 69 0.52 -10.24 -0.64
C GLY A 69 -0.67 -10.23 -1.60
N GLY A 70 -0.46 -9.76 -2.84
CA GLY A 70 -1.45 -9.80 -3.91
C GLY A 70 -1.74 -11.23 -4.37
N GLN A 71 -0.70 -12.05 -4.55
CA GLN A 71 -0.89 -13.44 -4.98
C GLN A 71 -1.51 -14.32 -3.89
N TYR A 72 -1.27 -14.01 -2.61
CA TYR A 72 -1.96 -14.67 -1.50
C TYR A 72 -3.48 -14.46 -1.58
N VAL A 73 -3.94 -13.23 -1.87
CA VAL A 73 -5.37 -12.93 -2.03
C VAL A 73 -5.96 -13.58 -3.30
N ASN A 74 -5.12 -13.84 -4.31
CA ASN A 74 -5.51 -14.58 -5.50
C ASN A 74 -5.38 -16.11 -5.37
N PHE A 75 -4.93 -16.63 -4.22
CA PHE A 75 -4.64 -18.06 -4.01
C PHE A 75 -3.59 -18.66 -4.97
N ASP A 76 -2.58 -17.86 -5.37
CA ASP A 76 -1.51 -18.26 -6.32
C ASP A 76 -0.09 -17.97 -5.78
N ASP A 77 0.03 -17.73 -4.47
CA ASP A 77 1.29 -17.39 -3.78
C ASP A 77 2.32 -18.52 -3.76
N GLN A 78 1.90 -19.75 -4.07
CA GLN A 78 2.80 -20.90 -4.21
C GLN A 78 3.55 -20.93 -5.54
N ARG A 79 3.15 -20.08 -6.50
CA ARG A 79 3.69 -20.03 -7.86
C ARG A 79 4.23 -18.65 -8.23
N LEU A 80 3.55 -17.58 -7.80
CA LEU A 80 3.87 -16.20 -8.11
C LEU A 80 4.02 -15.38 -6.82
N GLY A 81 4.86 -14.34 -6.84
CA GLY A 81 5.03 -13.41 -5.71
C GLY A 81 6.43 -12.83 -5.62
#